data_AF-A0A2D9WF41-F1
#
_entry.id   AF-A0A2D9WF41-F1
#
_cell.length_a   1.000
_cell.length_b   1.000
_cell.length_c   1.000
_cell.angle_alpha   90.00
_cell.angle_beta   90.00
_cell.angle_gamma   90.00
#
_symmetry.space_group_name_H-M   'P 1'
#
loop_
_entity.id
_entity.type
_entity.pdbx_description
1 polymer ?
#
loop_
_entity_poly.entity_id
_entity_poly.type
_entity_poly.pdbx_seq_one_letter_code
_entity_poly.pdbx_strand_id
1 'polypeptide(L)' 'MFVLGLTGSIGMGKSTAANMFKLLGVPVHDADSSVHYLLSNDTLVLNKVADRFPESFDGFSIDRQVLG' A
#
# COMPACT_ATOMS: atom_id res chain seq x y z
N MET A 1 11.99 -4.17 19.87
CA MET A 1 11.44 -4.57 18.56
C MET A 1 12.36 -4.02 17.48
N PHE A 2 12.80 -4.85 16.53
CA PHE A 2 13.66 -4.43 15.42
C PHE A 2 12.82 -4.34 14.14
N VAL A 3 12.97 -3.25 13.37
CA VAL A 3 12.20 -3.01 12.13
C VAL A 3 13.16 -3.01 10.96
N LEU A 4 12.91 -3.88 9.99
CA LEU A 4 13.71 -4.04 8.78
C LEU A 4 12.89 -3.67 7.55
N GLY A 5 13.43 -2.79 6.70
CA GLY A 5 12.84 -2.47 5.40
C GLY A 5 13.29 -3.46 4.33
N LEU A 6 12.34 -4.14 3.69
CA LEU A 6 12.59 -4.97 2.51
C LEU A 6 12.28 -4.17 1.23
N THR A 7 13.30 -3.93 0.40
CA THR A 7 13.20 -3.14 -0.82
C THR A 7 13.91 -3.81 -2.00
N GLY A 8 13.78 -3.22 -3.19
CA GLY A 8 14.26 -3.75 -4.47
C GLY A 8 13.43 -3.21 -5.64
N SER A 9 13.96 -3.29 -6.85
CA SER A 9 13.25 -2.86 -8.08
C SER A 9 12.11 -3.82 -8.45
N ILE A 10 11.32 -3.43 -9.46
CA ILE A 10 10.29 -4.29 -10.04
C ILE A 10 10.95 -5.58 -10.56
N GLY A 11 10.34 -6.74 -10.27
CA GLY A 11 10.86 -8.05 -10.69
C GLY A 11 12.03 -8.62 -9.87
N MET A 12 12.52 -7.92 -8.83
CA MET A 12 13.68 -8.41 -8.03
C MET A 12 13.32 -9.44 -6.94
N GLY A 13 12.09 -9.97 -6.91
CA GLY A 13 11.72 -11.02 -5.94
C GLY A 13 11.39 -10.54 -4.52
N LYS A 14 11.12 -9.24 -4.31
CA LYS A 14 10.69 -8.69 -3.00
C LYS A 14 9.54 -9.48 -2.37
N SER A 15 8.47 -9.72 -3.14
CA SER A 15 7.30 -10.46 -2.65
C SER A 15 7.64 -11.90 -2.28
N THR A 16 8.58 -12.52 -3.01
CA THR A 16 9.10 -13.85 -2.67
C THR A 16 9.83 -13.83 -1.33
N ALA A 17 10.77 -12.90 -1.13
CA ALA A 17 11.50 -12.75 0.14
C ALA A 17 10.56 -12.42 1.30
N ALA A 18 9.58 -11.53 1.10
CA ALA A 18 8.54 -11.21 2.07
C ALA A 18 7.74 -12.46 2.51
N ASN A 19 7.36 -13.32 1.56
CA ASN A 19 6.65 -14.56 1.85
C ASN A 19 7.54 -15.57 2.59
N MET A 20 8.84 -15.63 2.29
CA MET A 20 9.78 -16.45 3.05
C MET A 20 9.87 -16.00 4.52
N PHE A 21 9.91 -14.69 4.78
CA PHE A 21 9.87 -14.16 6.15
C PHE A 21 8.58 -14.59 6.88
N LYS A 22 7.42 -14.49 6.23
CA LYS A 22 6.14 -14.98 6.79
C LYS A 22 6.19 -16.48 7.12
N LEU A 23 6.74 -17.30 6.22
CA LEU A 23 6.90 -18.76 6.44
C LEU A 23 7.82 -19.08 7.62
N LEU A 24 8.80 -18.22 7.91
CA LEU A 24 9.67 -18.33 9.08
C LEU A 24 9.06 -17.75 10.37
N GLY A 25 7.79 -17.33 10.34
CA GLY A 25 7.10 -16.75 11.49
C GLY A 25 7.46 -15.30 11.78
N VAL A 26 8.17 -14.62 10.86
CA VAL A 26 8.48 -13.19 11.00
C VAL A 26 7.26 -12.37 10.58
N PRO A 27 6.76 -11.44 11.41
CA PRO A 27 5.68 -10.53 11.01
C PRO A 27 6.12 -9.67 9.83
N VAL A 28 5.27 -9.59 8.80
CA VAL A 28 5.54 -8.80 7.59
C VAL A 28 4.41 -7.82 7.37
N HIS A 29 4.77 -6.54 7.26
CA HIS A 29 3.88 -5.49 6.79
C HIS A 29 4.15 -5.21 5.31
N ASP A 30 3.11 -5.36 4.49
CA ASP A 30 3.17 -5.08 3.05
C ASP A 30 2.65 -3.66 2.80
N ALA A 31 3.55 -2.76 2.39
CA ALA A 31 3.21 -1.35 2.20
C ALA A 31 2.25 -1.13 1.03
N ASP A 32 2.43 -1.84 -0.09
CA ASP A 32 1.59 -1.70 -1.28
C ASP A 32 0.16 -2.13 -1.00
N SER A 33 -0.01 -3.27 -0.32
CA SER A 33 -1.32 -3.79 0.09
C SER A 33 -2.00 -2.86 1.10
N SER A 34 -1.23 -2.28 2.03
CA SER A 34 -1.75 -1.36 3.04
C SER A 34 -2.23 -0.05 2.43
N VAL A 35 -1.47 0.52 1.48
CA VAL A 35 -1.90 1.73 0.75
C VAL A 35 -3.17 1.44 -0.05
N HIS A 36 -3.24 0.30 -0.74
CA HIS A 36 -4.44 -0.07 -1.49
C HIS A 36 -5.67 -0.20 -0.58
N TYR A 37 -5.52 -0.83 0.59
CA TYR A 37 -6.60 -0.92 1.56
C TYR A 37 -7.09 0.46 2.03
N LEU A 38 -6.16 1.34 2.42
CA LEU A 38 -6.46 2.67 2.93
C LEU A 38 -7.16 3.55 1.88
N LEU A 39 -6.69 3.50 0.62
CA LEU A 39 -7.28 4.25 -0.50
C LEU A 39 -8.63 3.72 -0.99
N SER A 40 -9.15 2.63 -0.40
CA SER A 40 -10.44 2.05 -0.78
C SER A 40 -11.40 1.87 0.39
N ASN A 41 -10.92 1.82 1.64
CA ASN A 41 -11.75 1.44 2.79
C ASN A 41 -11.67 2.42 3.96
N ASP A 42 -10.65 3.29 4.01
CA ASP A 42 -10.49 4.23 5.12
C ASP A 42 -11.06 5.60 4.72
N THR A 43 -12.23 5.94 5.25
CA THR A 43 -12.94 7.19 4.91
C THR A 43 -12.15 8.44 5.31
N LEU A 44 -11.34 8.38 6.37
CA LEU A 44 -10.49 9.50 6.75
C LEU A 44 -9.37 9.71 5.73
N VAL A 45 -8.76 8.63 5.26
CA VAL A 45 -7.73 8.70 4.21
C VAL A 45 -8.35 9.12 2.88
N LEU A 46 -9.46 8.52 2.48
CA LEU A 46 -10.21 8.87 1.27
C LEU A 46 -10.51 10.36 1.23
N ASN A 47 -11.10 10.91 2.29
CA ASN A 47 -11.44 12.34 2.35
C ASN A 47 -10.19 13.22 2.24
N LYS A 48 -9.10 12.89 2.95
CA LYS A 48 -7.86 13.67 2.88
C LYS A 48 -7.23 13.66 1.50
N VAL A 49 -7.28 12.53 0.79
CA VAL A 49 -6.73 12.41 -0.57
C VAL A 49 -7.65 13.13 -1.55
N ALA A 50 -8.98 12.94 -1.46
CA ALA A 50 -9.96 13.62 -2.30
C ALA A 50 -9.95 15.15 -2.13
N ASP A 51 -9.77 15.65 -0.91
CA ASP A 51 -9.63 17.09 -0.64
C ASP A 51 -8.40 17.69 -1.35
N ARG A 52 -7.33 16.89 -1.50
CA ARG A 52 -6.08 17.34 -2.10
C ARG A 52 -6.01 17.11 -3.61
N PHE A 53 -6.62 16.02 -4.08
CA PHE A 53 -6.66 15.58 -5.48
C PHE A 53 -8.09 15.19 -5.88
N PRO A 54 -9.01 16.18 -5.99
CA PRO A 54 -10.42 15.91 -6.26
C PRO A 54 -10.66 15.12 -7.54
N GLU A 55 -9.80 15.30 -8.55
CA GLU A 55 -9.85 14.60 -9.84
C GLU A 55 -9.67 13.09 -9.73
N SER A 56 -9.01 12.62 -8.66
CA SER A 56 -8.73 11.21 -8.43
C SER A 56 -9.86 10.48 -7.70
N PHE A 57 -10.89 11.17 -7.23
CA PHE A 57 -11.97 10.57 -6.45
C PHE A 57 -13.21 10.29 -7.29
N ASP A 58 -13.63 9.03 -7.37
CA ASP A 58 -14.79 8.59 -8.16
C ASP A 58 -16.14 8.64 -7.39
N GLY A 59 -16.10 9.10 -6.13
CA GLY A 59 -17.25 9.10 -5.21
C GLY A 59 -17.24 7.96 -4.19
N PHE A 60 -16.47 6.90 -4.44
CA PHE A 60 -16.36 5.73 -3.56
C PHE A 60 -14.90 5.35 -3.25
N SER A 61 -13.96 5.61 -4.16
CA SER A 61 -12.54 5.24 -4.07
C SER A 61 -11.62 6.23 -4.78
N ILE A 62 -10.31 6.10 -4.54
CA ILE A 62 -9.28 6.89 -5.24
C ILE A 62 -8.72 6.12 -6.44
N ASP A 63 -8.87 6.69 -7.63
CA ASP A 63 -8.22 6.23 -8.87
C ASP A 63 -6.72 6.60 -8.84
N ARG A 64 -5.89 5.57 -8.71
CA ARG A 64 -4.44 5.70 -8.66
C ARG A 64 -3.82 6.10 -9.99
N GLN A 65 -4.45 5.80 -11.12
CA GLN A 65 -3.91 6.21 -12.43
C GLN A 65 -4.02 7.73 -12.62
N VAL A 66 -5.09 8.32 -12.07
CA VAL A 66 -5.28 9.77 -12.08
C VAL A 66 -4.38 10.45 -11.05
N LEU A 67 -4.16 9.81 -9.89
CA LEU A 67 -3.32 10.34 -8.82
C LEU A 67 -1.82 10.43 -9.19
N GLY A 68 -1.34 9.54 -10.08
CA GLY A 68 0.05 9.45 -10.53
C GLY A 68 0.82 8.24 -10.02
#